data_AF-A0A3D3MC14-F1
#
_entry.id   AF-A0A3D3MC14-F1
#
_cell.length_a   1.000
_cell.length_b   1.000
_cell.length_c   1.000
_cell.angle_alpha   90.00
_cell.angle_beta   90.00
_cell.angle_gamma   90.00
#
_symmetry.space_group_name_H-M   'P 1'
#
loop_
_entity.id
_entity.type
_entity.pdbx_description
1 polymer ?
#
loop_
_entity_poly.entity_id
_entity_poly.type
_entity_poly.pdbx_seq_one_letter_code
_entity_poly.pdbx_strand_id
1 'polypeptide(L)'
;MERRGHLLIQTLHPHVACGDAPYVDGWREGSWAGFDTAFSDPAPWYFRTLESWVKLLGDSGFRLDALLEPLHPVTGKPASLLLAAQLT
;
A
#
# COMPACT_ATOMS: atom_id res chain seq x y z
N MET A 1 -32.47 6.56 2.43
CA MET A 1 -31.06 6.94 2.59
C MET A 1 -30.23 5.85 1.95
N GLU A 2 -29.54 6.16 0.86
CA GLU A 2 -28.64 5.18 0.22
C GLU A 2 -27.41 4.97 1.11
N ARG A 3 -26.98 3.71 1.25
CA ARG A 3 -25.77 3.38 2.01
C ARG A 3 -24.57 3.87 1.19
N ARG A 4 -23.80 4.82 1.71
CA ARG A 4 -22.54 5.24 1.09
C ARG A 4 -21.60 4.03 0.96
N GLY A 5 -21.01 3.85 -0.22
CA GLY A 5 -20.04 2.78 -0.47
C GLY A 5 -18.76 2.98 0.35
N HIS A 6 -18.17 1.89 0.83
CA HIS A 6 -16.91 1.91 1.57
C HIS A 6 -15.85 1.11 0.81
N LEU A 7 -14.61 1.57 0.87
CA LEU A 7 -13.42 0.96 0.29
C LEU A 7 -12.39 0.73 1.39
N LEU A 8 -11.93 -0.51 1.53
CA LEU A 8 -10.81 -0.86 2.40
C LEU A 8 -9.66 -1.38 1.54
N ILE A 9 -8.51 -0.74 1.63
CA ILE A 9 -7.28 -1.16 0.97
C ILE A 9 -6.29 -1.58 2.06
N GLN A 10 -5.71 -2.77 1.93
CA GLN A 10 -4.50 -3.17 2.64
C GLN A 10 -3.40 -3.38 1.60
N THR A 11 -2.27 -2.68 1.75
CA THR A 11 -1.15 -2.73 0.81
C THR A 11 0.20 -2.74 1.54
N LEU A 12 1.28 -2.94 0.79
CA LEU A 12 2.64 -2.82 1.31
C LEU A 12 2.85 -1.41 1.86
N HIS A 13 3.43 -1.31 3.05
CA HIS A 13 3.67 -0.01 3.66
C HIS A 13 4.75 0.74 2.87
N PRO A 14 4.47 1.92 2.25
CA PRO A 14 5.41 2.57 1.35
C PRO A 14 6.77 2.86 1.98
N HIS A 15 6.82 3.28 3.25
CA HIS A 15 8.09 3.54 3.95
C HIS A 15 8.96 2.28 4.09
N VAL A 16 8.34 1.12 4.33
CA VAL A 16 9.08 -0.14 4.53
C VAL A 16 9.44 -0.75 3.18
N ALA A 17 8.49 -0.75 2.24
CA ALA A 17 8.67 -1.29 0.90
C ALA A 17 9.58 -0.43 0.01
N CYS A 18 9.84 0.83 0.39
CA CYS A 18 10.78 1.68 -0.31
C CYS A 18 12.21 1.14 -0.23
N GLY A 19 12.58 0.52 0.90
CA GLY A 19 13.95 0.10 1.18
C GLY A 19 14.95 1.25 1.01
N ASP A 20 16.07 0.97 0.36
CA ASP A 20 17.11 1.97 0.07
C ASP A 20 16.88 2.73 -1.24
N ALA A 21 15.82 2.40 -1.98
CA ALA A 21 15.50 3.09 -3.24
C ALA A 21 14.88 4.48 -2.97
N PRO A 22 14.87 5.38 -3.97
CA PRO A 22 14.24 6.69 -3.81
C PRO A 22 12.74 6.59 -3.52
N TYR A 23 12.23 7.44 -2.62
CA TYR A 23 10.82 7.53 -2.26
C TYR A 23 10.02 8.32 -3.32
N VAL A 24 9.91 7.73 -4.51
CA VAL A 24 9.23 8.29 -5.67
C VAL A 24 8.40 7.20 -6.35
N ASP A 25 7.23 7.57 -6.89
CA ASP A 25 6.39 6.67 -7.66
C ASP A 25 7.14 6.08 -8.86
N GLY A 26 6.93 4.80 -9.13
CA GLY A 26 7.57 4.15 -10.26
C GLY A 26 7.47 2.63 -10.27
N TRP A 27 7.75 2.06 -11.44
CA TRP A 27 7.90 0.62 -11.59
C TRP A 27 9.13 0.13 -10.82
N ARG A 28 8.95 -0.96 -10.09
CA ARG A 28 10.00 -1.67 -9.36
C ARG A 28 9.99 -3.12 -9.79
N GLU A 29 11.17 -3.72 -9.79
CA GLU A 29 11.29 -5.17 -9.96
C GLU A 29 10.55 -5.87 -8.82
N GLY A 30 9.87 -6.96 -9.16
CA GLY A 30 9.32 -7.84 -8.15
C GLY A 30 10.43 -8.65 -7.49
N SER A 31 10.15 -9.22 -6.33
CA SER A 31 11.07 -10.14 -5.68
C SER A 31 10.29 -11.25 -5.00
N TRP A 32 10.78 -12.49 -5.14
CA TRP A 32 10.34 -13.64 -4.38
C TRP A 32 11.27 -13.94 -3.19
N ALA A 33 12.08 -12.98 -2.76
CA ALA A 33 12.93 -13.15 -1.58
C ALA A 33 12.08 -13.57 -0.37
N GLY A 34 12.40 -14.73 0.21
CA GLY A 34 11.65 -15.33 1.32
C GLY A 34 10.62 -16.40 0.91
N PHE A 35 10.45 -16.66 -0.39
CA PHE A 35 9.68 -17.80 -0.91
C PHE A 35 10.62 -18.93 -1.34
N ASP A 36 10.06 -20.13 -1.54
CA ASP A 36 10.85 -21.28 -2.01
C ASP A 36 11.31 -21.09 -3.47
N THR A 37 12.23 -21.95 -3.91
CA THR A 37 12.84 -21.88 -5.25
C THR A 37 11.87 -22.21 -6.39
N ALA A 38 10.65 -22.67 -6.10
CA ALA A 38 9.62 -22.90 -7.12
C ALA A 38 8.95 -21.57 -7.57
N PHE A 39 9.17 -20.46 -6.86
CA PHE A 39 8.71 -19.14 -7.27
C PHE A 39 9.77 -18.45 -8.15
N SER A 40 9.52 -18.42 -9.46
CA SER A 40 10.34 -17.70 -10.45
C SER A 40 9.60 -16.50 -11.05
N ASP A 41 10.32 -15.64 -11.77
CA ASP A 41 9.76 -14.58 -12.61
C ASP A 41 8.82 -13.60 -11.87
N PRO A 42 9.31 -12.90 -10.83
CA PRO A 42 8.46 -12.00 -10.06
C PRO A 42 7.98 -10.85 -10.94
N ALA A 43 6.67 -10.66 -11.00
CA ALA A 43 6.08 -9.58 -11.77
C ALA A 43 6.55 -8.22 -11.23
N PRO A 44 6.91 -7.27 -12.11
CA PRO A 44 7.20 -5.91 -11.67
C PRO A 44 5.94 -5.31 -11.05
N TRP A 45 6.13 -4.42 -10.08
CA TRP A 45 5.05 -3.77 -9.36
C TRP A 45 5.25 -2.26 -9.37
N TYR A 46 4.14 -1.52 -9.34
CA TYR A 46 4.19 -0.06 -9.31
C TYR A 46 4.17 0.42 -7.86
N PHE A 47 5.31 0.94 -7.40
CA PHE A 47 5.41 1.58 -6.11
C PHE A 47 4.71 2.94 -6.15
N ARG A 48 3.93 3.23 -5.11
CA ARG A 48 3.38 4.56 -4.85
C ARG A 48 3.76 5.02 -3.45
N THR A 49 4.10 6.29 -3.34
CA THR A 49 4.23 6.98 -2.06
C THR A 49 2.88 7.05 -1.34
N LEU A 50 2.91 7.30 -0.03
CA LEU A 50 1.68 7.55 0.74
C LEU A 50 0.88 8.74 0.17
N GLU A 51 1.56 9.82 -0.21
CA GLU A 51 0.92 11.00 -0.81
C GLU A 51 0.14 10.62 -2.07
N SER A 52 0.78 9.85 -2.98
CA SER A 52 0.14 9.39 -4.21
C SER A 52 -1.07 8.49 -3.96
N TRP A 53 -1.04 7.65 -2.92
CA TRP A 53 -2.20 6.85 -2.52
C TRP A 53 -3.37 7.74 -2.04
N VAL A 54 -3.11 8.72 -1.17
CA VAL A 54 -4.15 9.62 -0.66
C VAL A 54 -4.72 10.48 -1.79
N LYS A 55 -3.85 10.99 -2.67
CA LYS A 55 -4.28 11.76 -3.85
C LYS A 55 -5.16 10.92 -4.77
N LEU A 56 -4.75 9.69 -5.08
CA LEU A 56 -5.52 8.80 -5.94
C LEU A 56 -6.93 8.51 -5.40
N LEU A 57 -7.07 8.32 -4.08
CA LEU A 57 -8.38 8.16 -3.44
C LEU A 57 -9.25 9.41 -3.65
N GLY A 58 -8.69 10.59 -3.38
CA GLY A 58 -9.40 11.86 -3.56
C GLY A 58 -9.83 12.10 -5.00
N ASP A 59 -8.91 11.91 -5.96
CA ASP A 59 -9.19 12.02 -7.40
C ASP A 59 -10.26 11.01 -7.87
N SER A 60 -10.40 9.89 -7.16
CA SER A 60 -11.39 8.85 -7.47
C SER A 60 -12.75 9.04 -6.77
N GLY A 61 -12.98 10.18 -6.10
CA GLY A 61 -14.24 10.45 -5.41
C GLY A 61 -14.40 9.73 -4.07
N PHE A 62 -13.30 9.37 -3.42
CA PHE A 62 -13.31 8.82 -2.07
C PHE A 62 -12.74 9.82 -1.06
N ARG A 63 -13.40 9.92 0.09
CA ARG A 63 -12.85 10.57 1.28
C ARG A 63 -12.17 9.52 2.15
N LEU A 64 -10.92 9.75 2.51
CA LEU A 64 -10.20 8.92 3.46
C LEU A 64 -10.78 9.13 4.87
N ASP A 65 -11.30 8.07 5.48
CA ASP A 65 -11.89 8.09 6.83
C ASP A 65 -10.90 7.61 7.89
N ALA A 66 -10.03 6.65 7.56
CA ALA A 66 -8.97 6.19 8.47
C ALA A 66 -7.72 5.72 7.72
N LEU A 67 -6.57 5.93 8.35
CA LEU A 67 -5.27 5.39 7.96
C LEU A 67 -4.70 4.64 9.17
N LEU A 68 -4.28 3.39 8.95
CA LEU A 68 -3.73 2.54 9.99
C LEU A 68 -2.42 1.92 9.49
N GLU A 69 -1.45 1.81 10.39
CA GLU A 69 -0.13 1.22 10.14
C GLU A 69 0.10 0.08 11.15
N PRO A 70 -0.46 -1.12 10.93
CA PRO A 70 -0.26 -2.25 11.84
C PRO A 70 1.23 -2.55 11.99
N LEU A 71 1.70 -2.62 13.23
CA LEU A 71 3.11 -2.87 13.51
C LEU A 71 3.37 -4.36 13.67
N HIS A 72 4.50 -4.83 13.13
CA HIS A 72 4.99 -6.17 13.41
C HIS A 72 5.36 -6.28 14.90
N PRO A 73 4.84 -7.28 15.63
CA PRO A 73 4.92 -7.32 17.10
C PRO A 73 6.35 -7.40 17.65
N VAL A 74 7.28 -7.96 16.87
CA VAL A 74 8.69 -8.10 17.27
C VAL A 74 9.55 -6.92 16.83
N THR A 75 9.46 -6.47 15.57
CA THR A 75 10.38 -5.48 14.99
C THR A 75 9.90 -4.04 15.18
N GLY A 76 8.62 -3.84 15.52
CA GLY A 76 7.98 -2.52 15.62
C GLY A 76 7.84 -1.79 14.28
N LYS A 77 8.23 -2.41 13.16
CA LYS A 77 8.08 -1.82 11.82
C LYS A 77 6.65 -1.99 11.31
N PRO A 78 6.11 -1.04 10.52
CA PRO A 78 4.83 -1.23 9.84
C PRO A 78 4.84 -2.48 8.95
N ALA A 79 3.89 -3.38 9.18
CA ALA A 79 3.71 -4.58 8.37
C ALA A 79 2.90 -4.30 7.10
N SER A 80 2.00 -3.31 7.15
CA SER A 80 1.16 -2.90 6.03
C SER A 80 0.67 -1.47 6.22
N LEU A 81 0.11 -0.89 5.16
CA LEU A 81 -0.71 0.31 5.20
C LEU A 81 -2.17 -0.10 4.98
N LEU A 82 -3.08 0.31 5.86
CA LEU A 82 -4.52 0.22 5.63
C LEU A 82 -5.12 1.60 5.42
N LEU A 83 -5.93 1.72 4.38
CA LEU A 83 -6.71 2.92 4.04
C LEU A 83 -8.19 2.52 4.03
N ALA A 84 -8.98 3.12 4.92
CA ALA A 84 -10.43 3.01 4.91
C ALA A 84 -11.02 4.32 4.37
N ALA A 85 -11.83 4.22 3.33
CA ALA A 85 -12.38 5.36 2.63
C ALA A 85 -13.87 5.17 2.32
N GLN A 86 -14.59 6.26 2.13
CA GLN A 86 -16.00 6.28 1.79
C GLN A 86 -16.25 7.10 0.53
N LEU A 87 -17.13 6.61 -0.33
CA LEU A 87 -17.52 7.30 -1.57
C LEU A 87 -18.23 8.62 -1.23
N THR A 88 -17.77 9.71 -1.85
CA THR A 88 -18.27 11.08 -1.62
C THR A 88 -19.57 11.35 -2.35
#